data_AF-A0A847MHS0-F1
#
_entry.id   AF-A0A847MHS0-F1
#
_cell.length_a   1.000
_cell.length_b   1.000
_cell.length_c   1.000
_cell.angle_alpha   90.00
_cell.angle_beta   90.00
_cell.angle_gamma   90.00
#
_symmetry.space_group_name_H-M   'P 1'
#
loop_
_entity.id
_entity.type
_entity.pdbx_description
1 polymer ?
#
loop_
_entity_poly.entity_id
_entity_poly.type
_entity_poly.pdbx_seq_one_letter_code
_entity_poly.pdbx_strand_id
1 'polypeptide(L)'
;IILLLIILQFIDDRKVAFLAILPFVFFPSAMTWYTQIHKDGYFILGNLLFLYGWLLLIEIIRENGKWQEIFIRVLLIELGTFFIWLVRPYGVQIIQGLTFIINVVISILLVCLFLKKRIPLKKMLITILLCWMVLVMITPFTKGGIDTGEPIVQVYWVNSRWIPDFIESKFYHLSKVREGYSDKYQEAGSNIDINIHFHSMNDVFGFIPRAMEIILFAPFPNDWLGEGTTDWNTIMRRISGFEMIIVYISLFSLIFFMINNWRNVKFWLLLYFCMGMMLIYGLTIPNIGSLYRVRYGFLLTVVAFGWVELTFFFRKKSLL
;
A
#
# COMPACT_ATOMS: atom_id res chain seq x y z
N ILE A 1 -11.98 11.76 -4.83
CA ILE A 1 -13.01 11.83 -3.77
C ILE A 1 -12.67 10.92 -2.58
N ILE A 2 -12.47 9.61 -2.75
CA ILE A 2 -12.21 8.72 -1.61
C ILE A 2 -10.97 9.12 -0.81
N LEU A 3 -9.86 9.49 -1.46
CA LEU A 3 -8.67 10.00 -0.76
C LEU A 3 -8.97 11.25 0.09
N LEU A 4 -9.81 12.16 -0.40
CA LEU A 4 -10.26 13.32 0.38
C LEU A 4 -11.04 12.88 1.63
N LEU A 5 -11.95 11.91 1.49
CA LEU A 5 -12.70 11.36 2.62
C LEU A 5 -11.78 10.66 3.64
N ILE A 6 -10.73 9.98 3.17
CA ILE A 6 -9.71 9.40 4.04
C ILE A 6 -9.00 10.49 4.85
N ILE A 7 -8.54 11.57 4.21
CA ILE A 7 -7.85 12.67 4.91
C ILE A 7 -8.78 13.34 5.93
N LEU A 8 -10.06 13.52 5.59
CA LEU A 8 -11.08 14.07 6.50
C LEU A 8 -11.38 13.18 7.72
N GLN A 9 -10.88 11.94 7.77
CA GLN A 9 -10.90 11.13 8.99
C GLN A 9 -9.87 11.56 10.04
N PHE A 10 -8.93 12.41 9.67
CA PHE A 10 -7.83 12.87 10.50
C PHE A 10 -7.85 14.36 10.77
N ILE A 11 -8.47 15.15 9.88
CA ILE A 11 -8.53 16.61 9.98
C ILE A 11 -9.92 17.13 9.62
N ASP A 12 -10.34 18.21 10.30
CA ASP A 12 -11.64 18.85 10.03
C ASP A 12 -11.56 19.92 8.93
N ASP A 13 -10.37 20.44 8.64
CA ASP A 13 -10.19 21.52 7.66
C ASP A 13 -10.26 20.98 6.22
N ARG A 14 -11.43 21.20 5.59
CA ARG A 14 -11.70 20.81 4.19
C ARG A 14 -10.78 21.47 3.17
N LYS A 15 -10.31 22.71 3.43
CA LYS A 15 -9.40 23.40 2.50
C LYS A 15 -8.04 22.74 2.53
N VAL A 16 -7.54 22.42 3.72
CA VAL A 16 -6.27 21.67 3.87
C VAL A 16 -6.39 20.28 3.26
N ALA A 17 -7.50 19.58 3.51
CA ALA A 17 -7.74 18.25 2.93
C ALA A 17 -7.77 18.29 1.39
N PHE A 18 -8.38 19.32 0.80
CA PHE A 18 -8.41 19.52 -0.66
C PHE A 18 -7.02 19.84 -1.23
N LEU A 19 -6.27 20.71 -0.55
CA LEU A 19 -4.89 21.04 -0.94
C LEU A 19 -3.99 19.79 -0.90
N ALA A 20 -4.16 18.93 0.11
CA ALA A 20 -3.35 17.74 0.30
C ALA A 20 -3.52 16.67 -0.78
N ILE A 21 -4.66 16.65 -1.49
CA ILE A 21 -4.86 15.71 -2.61
C ILE A 21 -4.36 16.25 -3.96
N LEU A 22 -3.90 17.51 -4.03
CA LEU A 22 -3.46 18.10 -5.29
C LEU A 22 -2.28 17.33 -5.93
N PRO A 23 -1.23 16.90 -5.20
CA PRO A 23 -0.19 16.07 -5.77
C PRO A 23 -0.74 14.78 -6.40
N PHE A 24 -1.72 14.15 -5.76
CA PHE A 24 -2.36 12.92 -6.25
C PHE A 24 -3.12 13.11 -7.57
N VAL A 25 -3.64 14.31 -7.83
CA VAL A 25 -4.47 14.60 -9.01
C VAL A 25 -3.64 15.21 -10.14
N PHE A 26 -2.71 16.11 -9.80
CA PHE A 26 -2.04 17.00 -10.76
C PHE A 26 -0.59 16.63 -11.08
N PHE A 27 -0.02 15.64 -10.39
CA PHE A 27 1.27 15.09 -10.82
C PHE A 27 1.20 14.66 -12.29
N PRO A 28 2.13 15.06 -13.16
CA PRO A 28 2.13 14.63 -14.56
C PRO A 28 2.02 13.10 -14.73
N SER A 29 2.63 12.33 -13.83
CA SER A 29 2.50 10.87 -13.78
C SER A 29 1.07 10.38 -13.53
N ALA A 30 0.22 11.19 -12.88
CA ALA A 30 -1.20 10.91 -12.69
C ALA A 30 -1.93 10.75 -14.02
N MET A 31 -1.54 11.56 -15.03
CA MET A 31 -2.14 11.54 -16.36
C MET A 31 -2.06 10.14 -16.98
N THR A 32 -1.02 9.37 -16.68
CA THR A 32 -0.82 8.03 -17.26
C THR A 32 -1.96 7.05 -16.95
N TRP A 33 -2.63 7.19 -15.80
CA TRP A 33 -3.68 6.26 -15.38
C TRP A 33 -5.11 6.77 -15.57
N TYR A 34 -5.33 8.07 -15.77
CA TYR A 34 -6.68 8.61 -16.06
C TYR A 34 -6.88 9.11 -17.50
N THR A 35 -5.83 9.43 -18.25
CA THR A 35 -5.98 9.81 -19.68
C THR A 35 -6.20 8.61 -20.59
N GLN A 36 -5.94 7.41 -20.07
CA GLN A 36 -6.10 6.14 -20.78
C GLN A 36 -7.01 5.23 -19.96
N ILE A 37 -7.78 4.37 -20.62
CA ILE A 37 -8.60 3.34 -19.93
C ILE A 37 -7.65 2.26 -19.42
N HIS A 38 -7.04 2.53 -18.27
CA HIS A 38 -6.09 1.65 -17.61
C HIS A 38 -6.70 0.97 -16.40
N LYS A 39 -6.24 -0.26 -16.16
CA LYS A 39 -6.58 -1.07 -14.98
C LYS A 39 -6.20 -0.41 -13.65
N ASP A 40 -5.28 0.57 -13.68
CA ASP A 40 -4.75 1.21 -12.46
C ASP A 40 -5.76 2.12 -11.77
N GLY A 41 -6.61 2.84 -12.52
CA GLY A 41 -7.62 3.70 -11.91
C GLY A 41 -8.58 2.90 -11.03
N TYR A 42 -9.09 1.77 -11.55
CA TYR A 42 -9.93 0.83 -10.79
C TYR A 42 -9.18 0.18 -9.63
N PHE A 43 -7.92 -0.20 -9.84
CA PHE A 43 -7.11 -0.79 -8.78
C PHE A 43 -6.88 0.20 -7.64
N ILE A 44 -6.51 1.44 -7.92
CA ILE A 44 -6.30 2.49 -6.93
C ILE A 44 -7.61 2.80 -6.21
N LEU A 45 -8.72 2.95 -6.94
CA LEU A 45 -10.05 3.15 -6.34
C LEU A 45 -10.41 2.01 -5.38
N GLY A 46 -10.23 0.75 -5.80
CA GLY A 46 -10.50 -0.41 -4.97
C GLY A 46 -9.68 -0.43 -3.68
N ASN A 47 -8.38 -0.12 -3.77
CA ASN A 47 -7.50 -0.03 -2.59
C ASN A 47 -7.88 1.13 -1.66
N LEU A 48 -8.27 2.29 -2.20
CA LEU A 48 -8.73 3.42 -1.38
C LEU A 48 -10.07 3.13 -0.70
N LEU A 49 -11.01 2.47 -1.38
CA LEU A 49 -12.29 2.04 -0.79
C LEU A 49 -12.07 1.01 0.32
N PHE A 50 -11.19 0.03 0.06
CA PHE A 50 -10.81 -0.98 1.03
C PHE A 50 -10.23 -0.34 2.30
N LEU A 51 -9.24 0.55 2.14
CA LEU A 51 -8.63 1.27 3.25
C LEU A 51 -9.65 2.15 3.99
N TYR A 52 -10.46 2.92 3.26
CA TYR A 52 -11.46 3.80 3.85
C TYR A 52 -12.50 3.01 4.67
N GLY A 53 -12.97 1.88 4.15
CA GLY A 53 -13.87 0.97 4.86
C GLY A 53 -13.27 0.48 6.18
N TRP A 54 -11.99 0.09 6.19
CA TRP A 54 -11.29 -0.28 7.41
C TRP A 54 -11.15 0.87 8.42
N LEU A 55 -10.81 2.08 7.96
CA LEU A 55 -10.70 3.26 8.82
C LEU A 55 -12.03 3.58 9.52
N LEU A 56 -13.14 3.51 8.77
CA LEU A 56 -14.47 3.67 9.34
C LEU A 56 -14.82 2.50 10.26
N LEU A 57 -14.49 1.26 9.90
CA LEU A 57 -14.83 0.08 10.70
C LEU A 57 -14.20 0.15 12.11
N ILE A 58 -12.97 0.66 12.23
CA ILE A 58 -12.33 0.87 13.54
C ILE A 58 -13.11 1.85 14.42
N GLU A 59 -13.67 2.91 13.82
CA GLU A 59 -14.42 3.94 14.53
C GLU A 59 -15.75 3.42 15.08
N ILE A 60 -16.53 2.67 14.28
CA ILE A 60 -17.81 2.10 14.75
C ILE A 60 -17.61 1.09 15.87
N ILE A 61 -16.55 0.29 15.77
CA ILE A 61 -16.18 -0.71 16.78
C ILE A 61 -15.87 0.00 18.10
N ARG A 62 -15.23 1.18 18.05
CA ARG A 62 -14.95 1.99 19.23
C ARG A 62 -16.25 2.52 19.86
N GLU A 63 -17.16 3.03 19.04
CA GLU A 63 -18.38 3.75 19.47
C GLU A 63 -19.60 2.86 19.77
N ASN A 64 -19.52 1.54 19.57
CA ASN A 64 -20.65 0.61 19.68
C ASN A 64 -21.83 0.99 18.76
N GLY A 65 -21.54 1.39 17.52
CA GLY A 65 -22.59 1.86 16.62
C GLY A 65 -23.49 0.75 16.07
N LYS A 66 -24.50 1.15 15.29
CA LYS A 66 -25.61 0.29 14.86
C LYS A 66 -25.16 -0.73 13.81
N TRP A 67 -25.83 -1.89 13.77
CA TRP A 67 -25.57 -2.95 12.77
C TRP A 67 -25.65 -2.48 11.32
N GLN A 68 -26.56 -1.54 11.01
CA GLN A 68 -26.68 -0.96 9.66
C GLN A 68 -25.42 -0.20 9.25
N GLU A 69 -24.78 0.52 10.17
CA GLU A 69 -23.55 1.25 9.89
C GLU A 69 -22.35 0.32 9.75
N ILE A 70 -22.30 -0.75 10.55
CA ILE A 70 -21.30 -1.83 10.40
C ILE A 70 -21.43 -2.45 9.01
N PHE A 71 -22.65 -2.78 8.59
CA PHE A 71 -22.93 -3.37 7.28
C PHE A 71 -22.44 -2.48 6.13
N ILE A 72 -22.72 -1.16 6.18
CA ILE A 72 -22.23 -0.22 5.15
C ILE A 72 -20.70 -0.20 5.09
N ARG A 73 -20.02 -0.23 6.24
CA ARG A 73 -18.54 -0.20 6.31
C ARG A 73 -17.92 -1.50 5.78
N VAL A 74 -18.52 -2.64 6.09
CA VAL A 74 -18.13 -3.94 5.50
C VAL A 74 -18.39 -3.94 3.99
N LEU A 75 -19.54 -3.43 3.53
CA LEU A 75 -19.85 -3.31 2.11
C LEU A 75 -18.81 -2.47 1.36
N LEU A 76 -18.30 -1.39 1.95
CA LEU A 76 -17.22 -0.60 1.37
C LEU A 76 -15.92 -1.40 1.21
N ILE A 77 -15.58 -2.25 2.19
CA ILE A 77 -14.42 -3.14 2.12
C ILE A 77 -14.61 -4.15 0.99
N GLU A 78 -15.77 -4.79 0.90
CA GLU A 78 -16.08 -5.79 -0.13
C GLU A 78 -16.13 -5.16 -1.54
N LEU A 79 -16.71 -3.96 -1.68
CA LEU A 79 -16.67 -3.23 -2.95
C LEU A 79 -15.24 -2.90 -3.37
N GLY A 80 -14.38 -2.51 -2.42
CA GLY A 80 -12.96 -2.31 -2.66
C GLY A 80 -12.26 -3.58 -3.13
N THR A 81 -12.48 -4.70 -2.44
CA THR A 81 -11.98 -6.02 -2.81
C THR A 81 -12.46 -6.45 -4.19
N PHE A 82 -13.73 -6.22 -4.52
CA PHE A 82 -14.32 -6.53 -5.83
C PHE A 82 -13.63 -5.75 -6.96
N PHE A 83 -13.41 -4.44 -6.79
CA PHE A 83 -12.69 -3.64 -7.79
C PHE A 83 -11.24 -4.11 -7.97
N ILE A 84 -10.55 -4.49 -6.88
CA ILE A 84 -9.21 -5.04 -6.95
C ILE A 84 -9.22 -6.36 -7.73
N TRP A 85 -10.13 -7.28 -7.37
CA TRP A 85 -10.29 -8.57 -8.02
C TRP A 85 -10.53 -8.44 -9.52
N LEU A 86 -11.44 -7.54 -9.93
CA LEU A 86 -11.82 -7.31 -11.32
C LEU A 86 -10.61 -7.05 -12.24
N VAL A 87 -9.63 -6.31 -11.74
CA VAL A 87 -8.49 -5.87 -12.56
C VAL A 87 -7.18 -6.60 -12.25
N ARG A 88 -6.99 -7.02 -11.00
CA ARG A 88 -5.76 -7.64 -10.46
C ARG A 88 -6.11 -8.64 -9.35
N PRO A 89 -6.52 -9.87 -9.69
CA PRO A 89 -6.84 -10.91 -8.70
C PRO A 89 -5.71 -11.19 -7.70
N TYR A 90 -4.44 -11.12 -8.12
CA TYR A 90 -3.29 -11.27 -7.20
C TYR A 90 -3.24 -10.17 -6.14
N GLY A 91 -3.77 -8.97 -6.42
CA GLY A 91 -3.89 -7.89 -5.45
C GLY A 91 -4.79 -8.26 -4.28
N VAL A 92 -5.80 -9.10 -4.51
CA VAL A 92 -6.66 -9.63 -3.45
C VAL A 92 -5.88 -10.54 -2.50
N GLN A 93 -4.96 -11.34 -3.03
CA GLN A 93 -4.11 -12.20 -2.20
C GLN A 93 -3.21 -11.35 -1.28
N ILE A 94 -2.69 -10.23 -1.79
CA ILE A 94 -1.88 -9.30 -0.99
C ILE A 94 -2.72 -8.67 0.12
N ILE A 95 -3.88 -8.07 -0.20
CA ILE A 95 -4.73 -7.45 0.83
C ILE A 95 -5.28 -8.47 1.82
N GLN A 96 -5.52 -9.73 1.41
CA GLN A 96 -5.92 -10.80 2.33
C GLN A 96 -4.80 -11.08 3.34
N GLY A 97 -3.54 -11.19 2.88
CA GLY A 97 -2.38 -11.36 3.75
C GLY A 97 -2.21 -10.19 4.74
N LEU A 98 -2.35 -8.96 4.26
CA LEU A 98 -2.30 -7.77 5.12
C LEU A 98 -3.45 -7.76 6.15
N THR A 99 -4.66 -8.13 5.73
CA THR A 99 -5.83 -8.22 6.60
C THR A 99 -5.66 -9.29 7.68
N PHE A 100 -5.09 -10.44 7.33
CA PHE A 100 -4.81 -11.50 8.28
C PHE A 100 -3.88 -11.00 9.40
N ILE A 101 -2.79 -10.32 9.05
CA ILE A 101 -1.85 -9.75 10.03
C ILE A 101 -2.55 -8.70 10.91
N ILE A 102 -3.33 -7.79 10.32
CA ILE A 102 -4.12 -6.80 11.08
C ILE A 102 -5.06 -7.50 12.07
N ASN A 103 -5.78 -8.53 11.62
CA ASN A 103 -6.73 -9.27 12.45
C ASN A 103 -6.06 -9.99 13.61
N VAL A 104 -4.88 -10.58 13.40
CA VAL A 104 -4.08 -11.19 14.48
C VAL A 104 -3.68 -10.13 15.50
N VAL A 105 -3.14 -8.98 15.06
CA VAL A 105 -2.74 -7.88 15.95
C VAL A 105 -3.94 -7.33 16.74
N ILE A 106 -5.06 -7.06 16.06
CA ILE A 106 -6.29 -6.59 16.71
C ILE A 106 -6.79 -7.62 17.73
N SER A 107 -6.80 -8.90 17.38
CA SER A 107 -7.25 -9.97 18.29
C SER A 107 -6.39 -10.02 19.56
N ILE A 108 -5.06 -9.96 19.42
CA ILE A 108 -4.13 -9.92 20.56
C ILE A 108 -4.37 -8.68 21.43
N LEU A 109 -4.51 -7.50 20.81
CA LEU A 109 -4.75 -6.25 21.54
C LEU A 109 -6.09 -6.30 22.30
N LEU A 110 -7.14 -6.83 21.69
CA LEU A 110 -8.45 -6.96 22.34
C LEU A 110 -8.41 -7.95 23.50
N VAL A 111 -7.72 -9.08 23.36
CA VAL A 111 -7.50 -10.03 24.46
C VAL A 111 -6.73 -9.35 25.61
N CYS A 112 -5.66 -8.62 25.31
CA CYS A 112 -4.92 -7.84 26.31
C CYS A 112 -5.79 -6.80 27.04
N LEU A 113 -6.68 -6.11 26.31
CA LEU A 113 -7.61 -5.13 26.89
C LEU A 113 -8.68 -5.80 27.76
N PHE A 114 -9.15 -6.98 27.36
CA PHE A 114 -10.09 -7.78 28.13
C PHE A 114 -9.45 -8.30 29.43
N LEU A 115 -8.23 -8.84 29.37
CA LEU A 115 -7.47 -9.27 30.55
C LEU A 115 -7.23 -8.13 31.55
N LYS A 116 -7.05 -6.89 31.03
CA LYS A 116 -6.96 -5.66 31.84
C LYS A 116 -8.32 -5.12 32.31
N LYS A 117 -9.43 -5.85 32.08
CA LYS A 117 -10.82 -5.46 32.40
C LYS A 117 -11.23 -4.10 31.82
N ARG A 118 -10.62 -3.67 30.70
CA ARG A 118 -10.93 -2.40 30.02
C ARG A 118 -12.12 -2.51 29.07
N ILE A 119 -12.43 -3.72 28.61
CA ILE A 119 -13.55 -4.00 27.69
C ILE A 119 -14.35 -5.23 28.15
N PRO A 120 -15.66 -5.29 27.89
CA PRO A 120 -16.48 -6.47 28.22
C PRO A 120 -16.24 -7.62 27.23
N LEU A 121 -16.37 -8.87 27.70
CA LEU A 121 -16.17 -10.09 26.90
C LEU A 121 -17.01 -10.09 25.60
N LYS A 122 -18.28 -9.69 25.70
CA LYS A 122 -19.19 -9.60 24.55
C LYS A 122 -18.65 -8.68 23.45
N LYS A 123 -18.10 -7.51 23.81
CA LYS A 123 -17.53 -6.57 22.83
C LYS A 123 -16.27 -7.13 22.18
N MET A 124 -15.40 -7.79 22.96
CA MET A 124 -14.22 -8.47 22.46
C MET A 124 -14.58 -9.54 21.43
N LEU A 125 -15.46 -10.47 21.78
CA LEU A 125 -15.85 -11.59 20.91
C LEU A 125 -16.53 -11.13 19.62
N ILE A 126 -17.47 -10.17 19.70
CA ILE A 126 -18.15 -9.63 18.52
C ILE A 126 -17.15 -8.96 17.58
N THR A 127 -16.21 -8.18 18.13
CA THR A 127 -15.21 -7.47 17.32
C THR A 127 -14.27 -8.46 16.61
N ILE A 128 -13.78 -9.48 17.33
CA ILE A 128 -12.94 -10.53 16.75
C ILE A 128 -13.72 -11.26 15.65
N LEU A 129 -14.94 -11.71 15.93
CA LEU A 129 -15.81 -12.38 14.96
C LEU A 129 -16.00 -11.54 13.69
N LEU A 130 -16.29 -10.25 13.83
CA LEU A 130 -16.49 -9.34 12.71
C LEU A 130 -15.22 -9.18 11.86
N CYS A 131 -14.06 -8.96 12.48
CA CYS A 131 -12.77 -8.85 11.78
C CYS A 131 -12.44 -10.12 10.98
N TRP A 132 -12.60 -11.29 11.59
CA TRP A 132 -12.36 -12.57 10.93
C TRP A 132 -13.42 -12.90 9.87
N MET A 133 -14.67 -12.47 10.06
CA MET A 133 -15.72 -12.57 9.04
C MET A 133 -15.35 -11.80 7.78
N VAL A 134 -14.82 -10.58 7.90
CA VAL A 134 -14.32 -9.79 6.75
C VAL A 134 -13.22 -10.56 6.01
N LEU A 135 -12.28 -11.19 6.70
CA LEU A 135 -11.24 -12.00 6.05
C LEU A 135 -11.83 -13.20 5.29
N VAL A 136 -12.82 -13.88 5.87
CA VAL A 136 -13.53 -14.99 5.22
C VAL A 136 -14.24 -14.50 3.95
N MET A 137 -14.88 -13.33 3.99
CA MET A 137 -15.58 -12.74 2.84
C MET A 137 -14.65 -12.34 1.69
N ILE A 138 -13.39 -11.97 1.98
CA ILE A 138 -12.36 -11.71 0.96
C ILE A 138 -11.88 -13.00 0.28
N THR A 139 -11.96 -14.15 0.96
CA THR A 139 -11.32 -15.41 0.53
C THR A 139 -11.81 -15.93 -0.84
N PRO A 140 -13.11 -15.92 -1.19
CA PRO A 140 -13.58 -16.29 -2.52
C PRO A 140 -12.90 -15.53 -3.66
N PHE A 141 -12.59 -14.25 -3.46
CA PHE A 141 -11.94 -13.38 -4.45
C PHE A 141 -10.44 -13.68 -4.61
N THR A 142 -9.86 -14.59 -3.83
CA THR A 142 -8.47 -15.03 -4.01
C THR A 142 -8.33 -16.20 -4.98
N LYS A 143 -9.43 -16.96 -5.19
CA LYS A 143 -9.52 -18.05 -6.14
C LYS A 143 -9.73 -17.45 -7.54
N GLY A 144 -8.76 -17.64 -8.43
CA GLY A 144 -8.73 -17.03 -9.78
C GLY A 144 -7.52 -16.13 -10.04
N GLY A 145 -6.61 -15.97 -9.07
CA GLY A 145 -5.40 -15.15 -9.23
C GLY A 145 -4.12 -15.88 -9.59
N ILE A 146 -4.19 -17.16 -9.97
CA ILE A 146 -3.03 -17.94 -10.42
C ILE A 146 -3.49 -18.73 -11.64
N ASP A 147 -3.30 -18.14 -12.82
CA ASP A 147 -3.17 -18.79 -14.13
C ASP A 147 -2.76 -17.76 -15.21
N THR A 148 -2.03 -16.70 -14.83
CA THR A 148 -1.07 -16.14 -15.80
C THR A 148 0.04 -17.17 -15.82
N GLY A 149 0.06 -18.04 -16.85
CA GLY A 149 0.97 -19.19 -16.96
C GLY A 149 2.29 -18.87 -16.26
N GLU A 150 2.60 -19.65 -15.22
CA GLU A 150 3.78 -19.40 -14.38
C GLU A 150 4.95 -19.07 -15.31
N PRO A 151 5.74 -18.02 -15.03
CA PRO A 151 6.99 -17.84 -15.75
C PRO A 151 7.68 -19.20 -15.74
N ILE A 152 8.03 -19.73 -16.92
CA ILE A 152 8.78 -20.99 -17.06
C ILE A 152 10.23 -20.69 -16.66
N VAL A 153 10.41 -20.14 -15.47
CA VAL A 153 11.66 -19.69 -14.91
C VAL A 153 11.92 -20.59 -13.73
N GLN A 154 12.95 -21.42 -13.87
CA GLN A 154 13.38 -22.31 -12.81
C GLN A 154 14.14 -21.48 -11.78
N VAL A 155 13.53 -21.32 -10.61
CA VAL A 155 14.16 -20.70 -9.45
C VAL A 155 14.73 -21.80 -8.57
N TYR A 156 16.03 -21.76 -8.32
CA TYR A 156 16.65 -22.57 -7.27
C TYR A 156 16.22 -22.05 -5.91
N TRP A 157 15.50 -22.88 -5.13
CA TRP A 157 14.95 -22.50 -3.83
C TRP A 157 15.35 -23.51 -2.76
N VAL A 158 15.83 -23.00 -1.63
CA VAL A 158 16.27 -23.76 -0.46
C VAL A 158 15.27 -23.55 0.67
N ASN A 159 14.51 -24.60 0.98
CA ASN A 159 13.52 -24.57 2.06
C ASN A 159 14.17 -24.44 3.44
N SER A 160 13.58 -23.60 4.28
CA SER A 160 13.96 -23.47 5.69
C SER A 160 13.37 -24.61 6.51
N ARG A 161 14.17 -25.24 7.39
CA ARG A 161 13.72 -26.40 8.18
C ARG A 161 12.62 -26.09 9.21
N TRP A 162 12.45 -24.83 9.58
CA TRP A 162 11.55 -24.41 10.68
C TRP A 162 10.28 -23.72 10.19
N ILE A 163 10.11 -23.54 8.88
CA ILE A 163 9.03 -22.75 8.31
C ILE A 163 8.05 -23.70 7.62
N PRO A 164 6.74 -23.62 7.90
CA PRO A 164 5.74 -24.43 7.22
C PRO A 164 5.72 -24.22 5.70
N ASP A 165 5.48 -25.29 4.95
CA ASP A 165 5.47 -25.28 3.47
C ASP A 165 4.50 -24.25 2.87
N PHE A 166 3.37 -23.98 3.54
CA PHE A 166 2.41 -22.99 3.07
C PHE A 166 2.95 -21.55 3.13
N ILE A 167 3.91 -21.27 4.00
CA ILE A 167 4.60 -19.98 4.07
C ILE A 167 5.73 -19.97 3.05
N GLU A 168 6.56 -21.02 3.03
CA GLU A 168 7.66 -21.19 2.07
C GLU A 168 7.19 -21.01 0.62
N SER A 169 6.09 -21.67 0.25
CA SER A 169 5.50 -21.54 -1.08
C SER A 169 5.18 -20.09 -1.47
N LYS A 170 4.75 -19.23 -0.53
CA LYS A 170 4.48 -17.81 -0.83
C LYS A 170 5.74 -17.02 -1.14
N PHE A 171 6.84 -17.29 -0.44
CA PHE A 171 8.14 -16.66 -0.71
C PHE A 171 8.77 -17.19 -1.99
N TYR A 172 8.64 -18.50 -2.25
CA TYR A 172 9.02 -19.10 -3.51
C TYR A 172 8.29 -18.47 -4.71
N HIS A 173 6.96 -18.30 -4.62
CA HIS A 173 6.18 -17.61 -5.65
C HIS A 173 6.61 -16.16 -5.83
N LEU A 174 6.90 -15.44 -4.74
CA LEU A 174 7.45 -14.08 -4.80
C LEU A 174 8.78 -14.05 -5.57
N SER A 175 9.68 -15.00 -5.32
CA SER A 175 10.94 -15.15 -6.05
C SER A 175 10.70 -15.43 -7.54
N LYS A 176 9.83 -16.40 -7.87
CA LYS A 176 9.43 -16.68 -9.26
C LYS A 176 8.92 -15.44 -10.01
N VAL A 177 8.09 -14.63 -9.36
CA VAL A 177 7.57 -13.40 -9.97
C VAL A 177 8.70 -12.40 -10.25
N ARG A 178 9.61 -12.22 -9.29
CA ARG A 178 10.78 -11.33 -9.47
C ARG A 178 11.65 -11.79 -10.63
N GLU A 179 12.02 -13.06 -10.66
CA GLU A 179 12.84 -13.63 -11.74
C GLU A 179 12.15 -13.53 -13.09
N GLY A 180 10.84 -13.81 -13.15
CA GLY A 180 10.06 -13.61 -14.37
C GLY A 180 10.05 -12.16 -14.89
N TYR A 181 10.13 -11.17 -13.99
CA TYR A 181 10.32 -9.77 -14.39
C TYR A 181 11.74 -9.50 -14.88
N SER A 182 12.76 -10.01 -14.19
CA SER A 182 14.16 -9.87 -14.59
C SER A 182 14.41 -10.45 -15.98
N ASP A 183 13.95 -11.67 -16.24
CA ASP A 183 14.12 -12.37 -17.53
C ASP A 183 13.38 -11.71 -18.68
N LYS A 184 12.16 -11.23 -18.43
CA LYS A 184 11.34 -10.59 -19.48
C LYS A 184 11.89 -9.22 -19.90
N TYR A 185 12.62 -8.54 -19.02
CA TYR A 185 13.04 -7.15 -19.23
C TYR A 185 14.54 -6.94 -19.05
N GLN A 186 15.40 -7.95 -19.31
CA GLN A 186 16.84 -7.88 -19.06
C GLN A 186 17.52 -6.61 -19.63
N GLU A 187 17.08 -6.14 -20.81
CA GLU A 187 17.65 -4.97 -21.49
C GLU A 187 17.00 -3.62 -21.12
N ALA A 188 16.03 -3.60 -20.19
CA ALA A 188 15.38 -2.36 -19.81
C ALA A 188 16.32 -1.48 -18.97
N GLY A 189 16.76 -0.34 -19.54
CA GLY A 189 17.71 0.58 -18.91
C GLY A 189 17.25 1.30 -17.62
N SER A 190 16.09 0.92 -17.06
CA SER A 190 15.56 1.42 -15.78
C SER A 190 15.38 0.31 -14.74
N ASN A 191 15.96 -0.86 -14.98
CA ASN A 191 16.02 -1.91 -13.98
C ASN A 191 17.10 -1.64 -12.94
N ILE A 192 16.82 -2.03 -11.70
CA ILE A 192 17.76 -2.03 -10.59
C ILE A 192 17.81 -3.39 -9.94
N ASP A 193 18.96 -3.71 -9.34
CA ASP A 193 19.12 -4.89 -8.49
C ASP A 193 18.73 -6.21 -9.20
N ILE A 194 18.93 -6.30 -10.53
CA ILE A 194 18.62 -7.49 -11.36
C ILE A 194 19.46 -8.70 -10.94
N ASN A 195 20.69 -8.45 -10.49
CA ASN A 195 21.63 -9.48 -10.04
C ASN A 195 21.28 -10.08 -8.67
N ILE A 196 20.21 -9.58 -8.02
CA ILE A 196 19.75 -10.07 -6.72
C ILE A 196 18.63 -11.08 -6.94
N HIS A 197 18.99 -12.34 -6.72
CA HIS A 197 18.12 -13.51 -6.82
C HIS A 197 17.74 -14.01 -5.42
N PHE A 198 16.49 -14.39 -5.22
CA PHE A 198 16.03 -14.94 -3.94
C PHE A 198 16.06 -16.46 -3.97
N HIS A 199 16.98 -17.06 -3.23
CA HIS A 199 17.10 -18.52 -3.09
C HIS A 199 16.51 -19.05 -1.79
N SER A 200 16.22 -18.17 -0.84
CA SER A 200 15.64 -18.51 0.45
C SER A 200 14.81 -17.36 1.00
N MET A 201 13.99 -17.66 2.02
CA MET A 201 13.24 -16.64 2.77
C MET A 201 14.16 -15.63 3.47
N ASN A 202 15.37 -16.04 3.85
CA ASN A 202 16.37 -15.15 4.45
C ASN A 202 16.86 -14.09 3.46
N ASP A 203 17.02 -14.44 2.18
CA ASP A 203 17.41 -13.47 1.14
C ASP A 203 16.32 -12.41 0.96
N VAL A 204 15.06 -12.83 0.97
CA VAL A 204 13.90 -11.91 0.90
C VAL A 204 13.91 -10.96 2.08
N PHE A 205 14.08 -11.47 3.31
CA PHE A 205 14.14 -10.62 4.49
C PHE A 205 15.35 -9.70 4.51
N GLY A 206 16.52 -10.18 4.08
CA GLY A 206 17.73 -9.38 3.93
C GLY A 206 17.56 -8.24 2.94
N PHE A 207 16.69 -8.40 1.95
CA PHE A 207 16.40 -7.37 0.95
C PHE A 207 15.31 -6.36 1.37
N ILE A 208 14.54 -6.61 2.43
CA ILE A 208 13.47 -5.68 2.87
C ILE A 208 13.98 -4.24 3.10
N PRO A 209 15.11 -3.99 3.80
CA PRO A 209 15.60 -2.63 3.99
C PRO A 209 15.85 -1.90 2.66
N ARG A 210 16.44 -2.60 1.69
CA ARG A 210 16.70 -2.07 0.34
C ARG A 210 15.39 -1.85 -0.43
N ALA A 211 14.45 -2.79 -0.35
CA ALA A 211 13.13 -2.62 -0.96
C ALA A 211 12.37 -1.42 -0.38
N MET A 212 12.46 -1.19 0.93
CA MET A 212 11.86 -0.03 1.60
C MET A 212 12.46 1.30 1.12
N GLU A 213 13.78 1.34 0.91
CA GLU A 213 14.45 2.48 0.29
C GLU A 213 13.92 2.73 -1.12
N ILE A 214 13.88 1.69 -1.96
CA ILE A 214 13.43 1.78 -3.34
C ILE A 214 11.98 2.27 -3.41
N ILE A 215 11.06 1.69 -2.63
CA ILE A 215 9.63 2.01 -2.72
C ILE A 215 9.29 3.43 -2.23
N LEU A 216 10.16 4.04 -1.42
CA LEU A 216 9.97 5.42 -0.94
C LEU A 216 10.72 6.44 -1.79
N PHE A 217 11.93 6.10 -2.23
CA PHE A 217 12.87 7.10 -2.78
C PHE A 217 13.20 6.91 -4.26
N ALA A 218 12.96 5.76 -4.88
CA ALA A 218 13.12 5.66 -6.32
C ALA A 218 12.01 6.48 -7.04
N PRO A 219 12.23 7.00 -8.26
CA PRO A 219 13.50 7.11 -8.96
C PRO A 219 14.49 7.98 -8.18
N PHE A 220 15.75 7.55 -8.10
CA PHE A 220 16.75 8.23 -7.28
C PHE A 220 17.28 9.49 -7.97
N PRO A 221 17.90 10.45 -7.25
CA PRO A 221 18.42 11.69 -7.85
C PRO A 221 19.38 11.46 -9.02
N ASN A 222 20.19 10.41 -8.93
CA ASN A 222 21.11 10.00 -9.99
C ASN A 222 20.36 9.60 -11.28
N ASP A 223 19.11 9.18 -11.16
CA ASP A 223 18.28 8.78 -12.29
C ASP A 223 17.60 9.96 -12.99
N TRP A 224 17.48 11.13 -12.36
CA TRP A 224 16.62 12.21 -12.88
C TRP A 224 17.20 12.93 -14.11
N LEU A 225 18.53 13.08 -14.13
CA LEU A 225 19.25 13.83 -15.18
C LEU A 225 19.85 12.94 -16.26
N GLY A 226 19.81 11.62 -16.09
CA GLY A 226 20.34 10.66 -17.06
C GLY A 226 19.50 10.59 -18.34
N GLU A 227 20.15 10.24 -19.45
CA GLU A 227 19.47 10.00 -20.73
C GLU A 227 18.65 8.71 -20.66
N GLY A 228 17.40 8.76 -21.10
CA GLY A 228 16.55 7.58 -21.27
C GLY A 228 16.92 6.83 -22.55
N THR A 229 16.43 5.60 -22.69
CA THR A 229 16.58 4.81 -23.93
C THR A 229 15.88 5.45 -25.14
N THR A 230 14.95 6.37 -24.89
CA THR A 230 14.25 7.18 -25.89
C THR A 230 14.14 8.62 -25.40
N ASP A 231 13.94 9.58 -26.29
CA ASP A 231 13.72 10.99 -25.93
C ASP A 231 12.55 11.17 -24.96
N TRP A 232 11.49 10.39 -25.16
CA TRP A 232 10.33 10.38 -24.26
C TRP A 232 10.69 9.89 -22.87
N ASN A 233 11.50 8.84 -22.76
CA ASN A 233 11.98 8.33 -21.47
C ASN A 233 12.85 9.38 -20.77
N THR A 234 13.67 10.13 -21.50
CA THR A 234 14.48 11.23 -20.94
C THR A 234 13.59 12.32 -20.33
N ILE A 235 12.53 12.73 -21.03
CA ILE A 235 11.57 13.72 -20.53
C ILE A 235 10.87 13.19 -19.26
N MET A 236 10.42 11.93 -19.29
CA MET A 236 9.78 11.30 -18.14
C MET A 236 10.69 11.19 -16.92
N ARG A 237 12.00 10.93 -17.10
CA ARG A 237 12.98 10.94 -16.00
C ARG A 237 13.04 12.31 -15.32
N ARG A 238 13.08 13.40 -16.08
CA ARG A 238 13.10 14.78 -15.55
C ARG A 238 11.80 15.14 -14.83
N ILE A 239 10.66 14.81 -15.43
CA ILE A 239 9.34 15.00 -14.81
C ILE A 239 9.25 14.24 -13.49
N SER A 240 9.64 12.97 -13.49
CA SER A 240 9.63 12.15 -12.28
C SER A 240 10.57 12.71 -11.21
N GLY A 241 11.72 13.28 -11.60
CA GLY A 241 12.63 13.95 -10.68
C GLY A 241 11.99 15.15 -9.98
N PHE A 242 11.26 15.98 -10.73
CA PHE A 242 10.50 17.09 -10.15
C PHE A 242 9.41 16.61 -9.18
N GLU A 243 8.65 15.59 -9.57
CA GLU A 243 7.64 14.96 -8.70
C GLU A 243 8.29 14.41 -7.42
N MET A 244 9.46 13.78 -7.53
CA MET A 244 10.19 13.22 -6.39
C MET A 244 10.71 14.28 -5.43
N ILE A 245 11.06 15.50 -5.89
CA ILE A 245 11.38 16.62 -4.98
C ILE A 245 10.18 16.93 -4.08
N ILE A 246 8.97 16.99 -4.65
CA ILE A 246 7.73 17.22 -3.88
C ILE A 246 7.48 16.03 -2.94
N VAL A 247 7.68 14.80 -3.40
CA VAL A 247 7.57 13.59 -2.57
C VAL A 247 8.54 13.67 -1.39
N TYR A 248 9.81 14.03 -1.59
CA TYR A 248 10.83 14.10 -0.54
C TYR A 248 10.48 15.14 0.53
N ILE A 249 10.07 16.35 0.11
CA ILE A 249 9.59 17.39 1.04
C ILE A 249 8.40 16.85 1.85
N SER A 250 7.47 16.17 1.18
CA SER A 250 6.28 15.62 1.83
C SER A 250 6.62 14.48 2.78
N LEU A 251 7.53 13.58 2.43
CA LEU A 251 7.99 12.49 3.31
C LEU A 251 8.71 13.05 4.53
N PHE A 252 9.46 14.14 4.39
CA PHE A 252 10.04 14.85 5.54
C PHE A 252 8.94 15.45 6.44
N SER A 253 7.96 16.15 5.86
CA SER A 253 6.80 16.68 6.60
C SER A 253 5.95 15.59 7.26
N LEU A 254 5.86 14.41 6.65
CA LEU A 254 5.15 13.26 7.18
C LEU A 254 5.71 12.81 8.54
N ILE A 255 7.01 12.99 8.79
CA ILE A 255 7.63 12.65 10.08
C ILE A 255 6.98 13.49 11.20
N PHE A 256 6.75 14.78 10.95
CA PHE A 256 6.06 15.65 11.91
C PHE A 256 4.59 15.28 12.08
N PHE A 257 3.89 14.97 10.98
CA PHE A 257 2.52 14.46 11.05
C PHE A 257 2.44 13.18 11.90
N MET A 258 3.40 12.26 11.72
CA MET A 258 3.52 11.01 12.47
C MET A 258 3.77 11.27 13.96
N ILE A 259 4.66 12.20 14.31
CA ILE A 259 4.91 12.59 15.71
C ILE A 259 3.63 13.14 16.34
N ASN A 260 2.90 14.01 15.63
CA ASN A 260 1.65 14.60 16.12
C ASN A 260 0.52 13.54 16.26
N ASN A 261 0.53 12.51 15.42
CA ASN A 261 -0.52 11.49 15.34
C ASN A 261 -0.08 10.11 15.84
N TRP A 262 1.01 10.00 16.61
CA TRP A 262 1.61 8.69 16.97
C TRP A 262 0.68 7.77 17.77
N ARG A 263 -0.33 8.33 18.45
CA ARG A 263 -1.36 7.55 19.19
C ARG A 263 -2.58 7.19 18.34
N ASN A 264 -2.68 7.72 17.12
CA ASN A 264 -3.82 7.52 16.26
C ASN A 264 -3.70 6.18 15.52
N VAL A 265 -4.48 5.18 15.95
CA VAL A 265 -4.50 3.84 15.34
C VAL A 265 -4.89 3.89 13.86
N LYS A 266 -5.78 4.83 13.46
CA LYS A 266 -6.19 5.02 12.06
C LYS A 266 -4.96 5.33 11.18
N PHE A 267 -3.99 6.08 11.71
CA PHE A 267 -2.79 6.47 10.97
C PHE A 267 -1.84 5.29 10.76
N TRP A 268 -1.61 4.49 11.80
CA TRP A 268 -0.78 3.28 11.69
C TRP A 268 -1.39 2.23 10.78
N LEU A 269 -2.71 2.05 10.79
CA LEU A 269 -3.40 1.18 9.83
C LEU A 269 -3.14 1.65 8.39
N LEU A 270 -3.27 2.96 8.14
CA LEU A 270 -3.02 3.55 6.83
C LEU A 270 -1.59 3.34 6.36
N LEU A 271 -0.61 3.63 7.23
CA LEU A 271 0.80 3.41 6.92
C LEU A 271 1.09 1.93 6.68
N TYR A 272 0.61 1.04 7.55
CA TYR A 272 0.79 -0.41 7.41
C TYR A 272 0.25 -0.90 6.06
N PHE A 273 -0.97 -0.49 5.70
CA PHE A 273 -1.58 -0.88 4.43
C PHE A 273 -0.78 -0.37 3.23
N CYS A 274 -0.46 0.93 3.20
CA CYS A 274 0.26 1.53 2.07
C CYS A 274 1.67 0.95 1.93
N MET A 275 2.42 0.86 3.05
CA MET A 275 3.77 0.29 3.06
C MET A 275 3.78 -1.20 2.75
N GLY A 276 2.81 -1.96 3.25
CA GLY A 276 2.67 -3.39 2.96
C GLY A 276 2.44 -3.66 1.48
N MET A 277 1.53 -2.92 0.84
CA MET A 277 1.29 -3.02 -0.60
C MET A 277 2.53 -2.63 -1.41
N MET A 278 3.16 -1.50 -1.07
CA MET A 278 4.37 -1.05 -1.77
C MET A 278 5.55 -2.00 -1.58
N LEU A 279 5.72 -2.59 -0.39
CA LEU A 279 6.80 -3.52 -0.10
C LEU A 279 6.72 -4.76 -1.00
N ILE A 280 5.53 -5.36 -1.16
CA ILE A 280 5.38 -6.50 -2.09
C ILE A 280 5.76 -6.11 -3.52
N TYR A 281 5.42 -4.90 -3.97
CA TYR A 281 5.87 -4.41 -5.28
C TYR A 281 7.37 -4.17 -5.35
N GLY A 282 7.99 -3.59 -4.32
CA GLY A 282 9.44 -3.37 -4.26
C GLY A 282 10.26 -4.66 -4.24
N LEU A 283 9.70 -5.72 -3.63
CA LEU A 283 10.33 -7.04 -3.63
C LEU A 283 10.23 -7.73 -5.01
N THR A 284 9.16 -7.49 -5.76
CA THR A 284 8.86 -8.23 -7.00
C THR A 284 9.21 -7.51 -8.29
N ILE A 285 9.23 -6.18 -8.31
CA ILE A 285 9.36 -5.40 -9.55
C ILE A 285 10.70 -4.64 -9.55
N PRO A 286 11.74 -5.17 -10.23
CA PRO A 286 13.05 -4.51 -10.34
C PRO A 286 13.03 -3.31 -11.30
N ASN A 287 12.04 -3.20 -12.18
CA ASN A 287 11.93 -2.09 -13.13
C ASN A 287 11.36 -0.83 -12.46
N ILE A 288 12.15 0.24 -12.34
CA ILE A 288 11.74 1.49 -11.67
C ILE A 288 10.51 2.11 -12.33
N GLY A 289 10.44 2.15 -13.66
CA GLY A 289 9.30 2.77 -14.37
C GLY A 289 7.97 2.07 -14.06
N SER A 290 7.99 0.73 -14.07
CA SER A 290 6.84 -0.10 -13.71
C SER A 290 6.49 0.06 -12.23
N LEU A 291 7.50 0.03 -11.35
CA LEU A 291 7.32 0.20 -9.91
C LEU A 291 6.72 1.56 -9.58
N TYR A 292 7.22 2.63 -10.21
CA TYR A 292 6.74 4.00 -10.08
C TYR A 292 5.23 4.11 -10.35
N ARG A 293 4.77 3.48 -11.42
CA ARG A 293 3.35 3.44 -11.79
C ARG A 293 2.50 2.64 -10.81
N VAL A 294 2.89 1.41 -10.47
CA VAL A 294 2.03 0.52 -9.65
C VAL A 294 1.93 0.95 -8.18
N ARG A 295 2.97 1.61 -7.65
CA ARG A 295 2.96 2.10 -6.27
C ARG A 295 2.32 3.48 -6.12
N TYR A 296 2.06 4.19 -7.22
CA TYR A 296 1.60 5.58 -7.26
C TYR A 296 0.47 5.86 -6.27
N GLY A 297 -0.60 5.04 -6.31
CA GLY A 297 -1.77 5.24 -5.45
C GLY A 297 -1.46 5.16 -3.95
N PHE A 298 -0.54 4.27 -3.56
CA PHE A 298 -0.16 4.07 -2.16
C PHE A 298 0.82 5.15 -1.71
N LEU A 299 1.86 5.42 -2.51
CA LEU A 299 2.85 6.45 -2.20
C LEU A 299 2.19 7.82 -2.08
N LEU A 300 1.29 8.17 -3.01
CA LEU A 300 0.64 9.48 -2.96
C LEU A 300 -0.45 9.58 -1.90
N THR A 301 -1.02 8.46 -1.46
CA THR A 301 -1.85 8.44 -0.24
C THR A 301 -1.00 8.84 0.98
N VAL A 302 0.23 8.32 1.09
CA VAL A 302 1.16 8.67 2.18
C VAL A 302 1.64 10.12 2.05
N VAL A 303 2.03 10.56 0.84
CA VAL A 303 2.46 11.94 0.56
C VAL A 303 1.38 12.97 0.92
N ALA A 304 0.11 12.65 0.71
CA ALA A 304 -0.98 13.55 1.06
C ALA A 304 -0.96 13.95 2.55
N PHE A 305 -0.62 13.03 3.46
CA PHE A 305 -0.49 13.34 4.89
C PHE A 305 0.73 14.20 5.22
N GLY A 306 1.83 14.02 4.47
CA GLY A 306 2.96 14.95 4.53
C GLY A 306 2.57 16.37 4.11
N TRP A 307 1.75 16.46 3.05
CA TRP A 307 1.22 17.73 2.55
C TRP A 307 0.25 18.41 3.54
N VAL A 308 -0.56 17.64 4.26
CA VAL A 308 -1.42 18.16 5.34
C VAL A 308 -0.57 18.93 6.36
N GLU A 309 0.49 18.31 6.88
CA GLU A 309 1.36 18.96 7.87
C GLU A 309 2.08 20.19 7.30
N LEU A 310 2.57 20.09 6.06
CA LEU A 310 3.24 21.19 5.37
C LEU A 310 2.31 22.41 5.24
N THR A 311 1.05 22.21 4.84
CA THR A 311 0.08 23.31 4.71
C THR A 311 -0.31 23.93 6.05
N PHE A 312 -0.41 23.14 7.13
CA PHE A 312 -0.60 23.68 8.48
C PHE A 312 0.58 24.54 8.92
N PHE A 313 1.80 24.09 8.66
CA PHE A 313 3.02 24.84 8.99
C PHE A 313 3.03 26.21 8.32
N PHE A 314 2.74 26.29 7.01
CA PHE A 314 2.71 27.57 6.29
C PHE A 314 1.57 28.49 6.71
N ARG A 315 0.38 27.95 7.02
CA ARG A 315 -0.75 28.74 7.51
C ARG A 315 -0.51 29.34 8.89
N LYS A 316 0.13 28.60 9.79
CA LYS A 316 0.47 29.12 11.12
C LYS A 316 1.41 30.33 11.03
N LYS A 317 2.30 30.33 10.04
CA LYS A 317 3.24 31.44 9.79
C LYS A 317 2.60 32.65 9.13
N SER A 318 1.51 32.50 8.35
CA SER A 318 0.81 33.63 7.74
C SER A 318 -0.11 34.39 8.71
N LEU A 319 -0.33 33.86 9.91
CA LEU A 319 -1.17 34.46 10.96
C LEU A 319 -0.35 35.15 12.05
N LEU A 320 0.99 35.11 11.96
CA LEU A 320 1.95 35.78 12.85
C LEU A 320 2.59 36.96 12.13
#